data_AF-A0A077EGE8-F1
#
_entry.id   AF-A0A077EGE8-F1
#
_cell.length_a   1.000
_cell.length_b   1.000
_cell.length_c   1.000
_cell.angle_alpha   90.00
_cell.angle_beta   90.00
_cell.angle_gamma   90.00
#
_symmetry.space_group_name_H-M   'P 1'
#
loop_
_entity.id
_entity.type
_entity.pdbx_description
1 polymer ?
#
loop_
_entity_poly.entity_id
_entity_poly.type
_entity_poly.pdbx_seq_one_letter_code
_entity_poly.pdbx_strand_id
1 'polypeptide(L)'
;MNKKEDQEIPNTIKELLKDFSLNTKERLRLPIFQYYIITLILYNWDFLLYLLIDSNQILKKILFIKENFYSSERVLIPLFIAIVYSLFFPIIQFYIVKIQKGLNKQRINWNYETQIENANHRKSIQNILTGIKEKEDFEKQLEFEKNRNVNLQNEIQILRDEIIQLQKNYNDSSTESNNYKQEYYSLLSNFRFYLKHNNDINSKIKETFVEEQYFKYFNILIEIFNYVEISNNIDVSENFNEKLYKYLLYGNKEFIFSNNNLINERIIAHISNILMKYNLINNNDNSTNEYNNLLIFLKELNNIEQ
;
A
#
# COMPACT_ATOMS: atom_id res chain seq x y z
N MET A 1 -75.90 -28.27 -78.31
CA MET A 1 -77.24 -28.04 -77.74
C MET A 1 -77.61 -29.28 -76.93
N ASN A 2 -78.11 -29.06 -75.72
CA ASN A 2 -78.66 -30.03 -74.74
C ASN A 2 -77.71 -30.79 -73.80
N LYS A 3 -77.58 -30.17 -72.61
CA LYS A 3 -77.54 -30.73 -71.26
C LYS A 3 -78.38 -32.01 -71.09
N LYS A 4 -77.93 -32.88 -70.17
CA LYS A 4 -78.64 -33.41 -68.97
C LYS A 4 -77.66 -34.35 -68.24
N GLU A 5 -77.22 -33.98 -67.04
CA GLU A 5 -77.80 -34.28 -65.71
C GLU A 5 -77.33 -35.65 -65.17
N ASP A 6 -77.05 -35.64 -63.86
CA ASP A 6 -76.84 -36.78 -62.95
C ASP A 6 -75.44 -37.37 -62.76
N GLN A 7 -74.63 -36.69 -61.94
CA GLN A 7 -73.66 -37.33 -61.05
C GLN A 7 -73.67 -36.68 -59.64
N GLU A 8 -74.82 -36.68 -58.97
CA GLU A 8 -74.98 -36.33 -57.54
C GLU A 8 -75.39 -37.55 -56.69
N ILE A 9 -74.69 -38.69 -56.81
CA ILE A 9 -74.98 -39.89 -55.98
C ILE A 9 -73.87 -40.30 -54.98
N PRO A 10 -72.59 -39.84 -55.01
CA PRO A 10 -71.63 -40.31 -54.02
C PRO A 10 -71.74 -39.64 -52.63
N ASN A 11 -72.46 -38.51 -52.51
CA ASN A 11 -72.55 -37.76 -51.25
C ASN A 11 -73.75 -38.18 -50.39
N THR A 12 -74.91 -38.44 -51.00
CA THR A 12 -76.14 -38.82 -50.28
C THR A 12 -75.98 -40.16 -49.56
N ILE A 13 -75.28 -41.14 -50.15
CA ILE A 13 -75.03 -42.44 -49.51
C ILE A 13 -74.04 -42.29 -48.35
N LYS A 14 -73.02 -41.44 -48.48
CA LYS A 14 -72.07 -41.16 -47.40
C LYS A 14 -72.72 -40.40 -46.26
N GLU A 15 -73.61 -39.45 -46.56
CA GLU A 15 -74.40 -38.72 -45.56
C GLU A 15 -75.38 -39.65 -44.85
N LEU A 16 -76.11 -40.49 -45.58
CA LEU A 16 -76.99 -41.51 -45.00
C LEU A 16 -76.23 -42.51 -44.13
N LEU A 17 -75.03 -42.95 -44.52
CA LEU A 17 -74.18 -43.82 -43.70
C LEU A 17 -73.63 -43.12 -42.45
N LYS A 18 -73.34 -41.82 -42.55
CA LYS A 18 -72.84 -41.01 -41.43
C LYS A 18 -73.95 -40.71 -40.43
N ASP A 19 -75.14 -40.38 -40.91
CA ASP A 19 -76.33 -40.16 -40.10
C ASP A 19 -76.85 -41.47 -39.50
N PHE A 20 -76.75 -42.58 -40.22
CA PHE A 20 -76.97 -43.91 -39.66
C PHE A 20 -75.93 -44.21 -38.59
N SER A 21 -74.63 -43.98 -38.84
CA SER A 21 -73.58 -44.22 -37.85
C SER A 21 -73.75 -43.37 -36.58
N LEU A 22 -74.17 -42.11 -36.70
CA LEU A 22 -74.37 -41.19 -35.58
C LEU A 22 -75.64 -41.53 -34.78
N ASN A 23 -76.77 -41.75 -35.45
CA ASN A 23 -78.02 -42.16 -34.80
C ASN A 23 -77.91 -43.55 -34.16
N THR A 24 -77.15 -44.45 -34.79
CA THR A 24 -76.92 -45.80 -34.27
C THR A 24 -75.95 -45.75 -33.09
N LYS A 25 -74.90 -44.90 -33.11
CA LYS A 25 -74.01 -44.66 -31.94
C LYS A 25 -74.75 -44.15 -30.70
N GLU A 26 -75.76 -43.30 -30.87
CA GLU A 26 -76.54 -42.77 -29.73
C GLU A 26 -77.63 -43.72 -29.22
N ARG A 27 -78.31 -44.47 -30.11
CA ARG A 27 -79.35 -45.45 -29.75
C ARG A 27 -78.80 -46.82 -29.32
N LEU A 28 -77.57 -47.15 -29.72
CA LEU A 28 -76.81 -48.32 -29.25
C LEU A 28 -76.10 -48.08 -27.90
N ARG A 29 -76.50 -47.10 -27.09
CA ARG A 29 -75.93 -46.90 -25.73
C ARG A 29 -76.13 -48.10 -24.80
N LEU A 30 -76.98 -49.05 -25.17
CA LEU A 30 -77.13 -50.33 -24.48
C LEU A 30 -76.15 -51.35 -25.10
N PRO A 31 -75.08 -51.75 -24.39
CA PRO A 31 -74.09 -52.70 -24.91
C PRO A 31 -74.75 -54.00 -25.38
N ILE A 32 -75.81 -54.43 -24.69
CA ILE A 32 -76.62 -55.59 -25.04
C ILE A 32 -77.14 -55.51 -26.47
N PHE A 33 -77.63 -54.35 -26.93
CA PHE A 33 -78.19 -54.22 -28.28
C PHE A 33 -77.12 -54.31 -29.37
N GLN A 34 -75.92 -53.78 -29.11
CA GLN A 34 -74.77 -53.92 -30.02
C GLN A 34 -74.33 -55.38 -30.14
N TYR A 35 -74.10 -56.04 -29.01
CA TYR A 35 -73.72 -57.44 -28.98
C TYR A 35 -74.81 -58.32 -29.58
N TYR A 36 -76.08 -57.96 -29.38
CA TYR A 36 -77.21 -58.69 -29.95
C TYR A 36 -77.22 -58.60 -31.48
N ILE A 37 -77.10 -57.41 -32.08
CA ILE A 37 -77.06 -57.28 -33.54
C ILE A 37 -75.88 -58.06 -34.13
N ILE A 38 -74.69 -57.94 -33.54
CA ILE A 38 -73.49 -58.63 -34.01
C ILE A 38 -73.68 -60.14 -33.91
N THR A 39 -74.15 -60.63 -32.77
CA THR A 39 -74.37 -62.07 -32.56
C THR A 39 -75.50 -62.58 -33.44
N LEU A 40 -76.54 -61.79 -33.67
CA LEU A 40 -77.68 -62.15 -34.53
C LEU A 40 -77.21 -62.34 -35.98
N ILE A 41 -76.35 -61.44 -36.49
CA ILE A 41 -75.73 -61.54 -37.82
C ILE A 41 -74.80 -62.75 -37.88
N LEU A 42 -73.94 -62.94 -36.87
CA LEU A 42 -72.99 -64.06 -36.84
C LEU A 42 -73.68 -65.42 -36.70
N TYR A 43 -74.78 -65.51 -35.95
CA TYR A 43 -75.51 -66.75 -35.72
C TYR A 43 -76.42 -67.12 -36.89
N ASN A 44 -76.98 -66.11 -37.57
CA ASN A 44 -77.83 -66.29 -38.76
C ASN A 44 -77.07 -66.04 -40.07
N TRP A 45 -75.76 -66.29 -40.07
CA TRP A 45 -74.90 -66.06 -41.22
C TRP A 45 -75.33 -66.90 -42.43
N ASP A 46 -75.80 -68.12 -42.19
CA ASP A 46 -76.31 -69.06 -43.20
C ASP A 46 -77.56 -68.51 -43.92
N PHE A 47 -78.50 -67.97 -43.15
CA PHE A 47 -79.70 -67.30 -43.66
C PHE A 47 -79.35 -66.05 -44.48
N LEU A 48 -78.43 -65.21 -43.98
CA LEU A 48 -78.00 -64.00 -44.65
C LEU A 48 -77.26 -64.30 -45.96
N LEU A 49 -76.38 -65.32 -45.96
CA LEU A 49 -75.69 -65.76 -47.17
C LEU A 49 -76.66 -66.34 -48.20
N TYR A 50 -77.63 -67.15 -47.79
CA TYR A 50 -78.64 -67.67 -48.72
C TYR A 50 -79.44 -66.53 -49.36
N LEU A 51 -79.85 -65.53 -48.58
CA LEU A 51 -80.60 -64.38 -49.09
C LEU A 51 -79.79 -63.56 -50.11
N LEU A 52 -78.50 -63.34 -49.83
CA LEU A 52 -77.61 -62.49 -50.63
C LEU A 52 -76.99 -63.19 -51.86
N ILE A 53 -76.67 -64.48 -51.77
CA ILE A 53 -75.87 -65.19 -52.80
C ILE A 53 -76.73 -66.00 -53.75
N ASP A 54 -77.85 -66.58 -53.27
CA ASP A 54 -78.65 -67.46 -54.11
C ASP A 54 -79.29 -66.68 -55.29
N SER A 55 -79.43 -67.29 -56.46
CA SER A 55 -79.98 -66.65 -57.66
C SER A 55 -81.46 -66.98 -57.90
N ASN A 56 -82.07 -67.77 -57.02
CA ASN A 56 -83.48 -68.15 -57.14
C ASN A 56 -84.44 -66.96 -57.10
N GLN A 57 -85.58 -67.12 -57.77
CA GLN A 57 -86.68 -66.16 -57.73
C GLN A 57 -87.09 -65.84 -56.28
N ILE A 58 -87.35 -64.56 -56.00
CA ILE A 58 -87.62 -64.03 -54.65
C ILE A 58 -88.70 -64.83 -53.92
N LEU A 59 -89.76 -65.25 -54.62
CA LEU A 59 -90.85 -66.05 -54.04
C LEU A 59 -90.37 -67.44 -53.55
N LYS A 60 -89.49 -68.11 -54.30
CA LYS A 60 -88.92 -69.41 -53.89
C LYS A 60 -87.98 -69.25 -52.70
N LYS A 61 -87.22 -68.16 -52.64
CA LYS A 61 -86.37 -67.85 -51.48
C LYS A 61 -87.20 -67.67 -50.20
N ILE A 62 -88.30 -66.91 -50.27
CA ILE A 62 -89.18 -66.66 -49.10
C ILE A 62 -89.80 -67.96 -48.59
N LEU A 63 -90.28 -68.84 -49.48
CA LEU A 63 -90.84 -70.14 -49.09
C LEU A 63 -89.79 -71.03 -48.43
N PHE A 64 -88.60 -71.14 -49.04
CA PHE A 64 -87.49 -71.91 -48.48
C PHE A 64 -87.06 -71.39 -47.10
N ILE A 65 -87.02 -70.07 -46.93
CA ILE A 65 -86.74 -69.41 -45.65
C ILE A 65 -87.80 -69.77 -44.60
N LYS A 66 -89.08 -69.67 -44.95
CA LYS A 66 -90.19 -69.93 -44.03
C LYS A 66 -90.21 -71.39 -43.57
N GLU A 67 -89.83 -72.32 -44.43
CA GLU A 67 -89.83 -73.75 -44.14
C GLU A 67 -88.58 -74.21 -43.36
N ASN A 68 -87.41 -73.62 -43.64
CA ASN A 68 -86.13 -74.13 -43.12
C ASN A 68 -85.49 -73.25 -42.04
N PHE A 69 -85.87 -71.97 -41.94
CA PHE A 69 -85.21 -70.99 -41.07
C PHE A 69 -86.14 -70.37 -40.01
N TYR A 70 -87.41 -70.78 -39.95
CA TYR A 70 -88.36 -70.29 -38.95
C TYR A 70 -88.25 -71.06 -37.62
N SER A 71 -87.14 -70.83 -36.91
CA SER A 71 -86.97 -71.32 -35.52
C SER A 71 -86.79 -70.13 -34.58
N SER A 72 -87.50 -70.14 -33.45
CA SER A 72 -87.38 -69.12 -32.39
C SER A 72 -85.97 -69.09 -31.77
N GLU A 73 -85.26 -70.21 -31.82
CA GLU A 73 -83.88 -70.36 -31.31
C GLU A 73 -82.91 -69.41 -32.02
N ARG A 74 -83.13 -69.16 -33.32
CA ARG A 74 -82.31 -68.27 -34.15
C ARG A 74 -82.33 -66.82 -33.70
N VAL A 75 -83.32 -66.42 -32.91
CA VAL A 75 -83.47 -65.08 -32.33
C VAL A 75 -83.10 -65.09 -30.84
N LEU A 76 -83.54 -66.12 -30.10
CA LEU A 76 -83.33 -66.21 -28.66
C LEU A 76 -81.89 -66.53 -28.25
N ILE A 77 -81.18 -67.38 -28.99
CA ILE A 77 -79.79 -67.74 -28.68
C ILE A 77 -78.85 -66.52 -28.81
N PRO A 78 -78.91 -65.73 -29.91
CA PRO A 78 -78.13 -64.49 -30.00
C PRO A 78 -78.45 -63.47 -28.90
N LEU A 79 -79.71 -63.39 -28.48
CA LEU A 79 -80.12 -62.51 -27.37
C LEU A 79 -79.50 -62.95 -26.05
N PHE A 80 -79.53 -64.25 -25.77
CA PHE A 80 -78.91 -64.82 -24.57
C PHE A 80 -77.39 -64.60 -24.56
N ILE A 81 -76.70 -64.90 -25.66
CA ILE A 81 -75.26 -64.67 -25.80
C ILE A 81 -74.93 -63.18 -25.60
N ALA A 82 -75.72 -62.27 -26.18
CA ALA A 82 -75.50 -60.83 -26.01
C ALA A 82 -75.66 -60.34 -24.57
N ILE A 83 -76.64 -60.87 -23.84
CA ILE A 83 -76.82 -60.58 -22.41
C ILE A 83 -75.63 -61.10 -21.61
N VAL A 84 -75.22 -62.35 -21.85
CA VAL A 84 -74.06 -62.97 -21.20
C VAL A 84 -72.79 -62.15 -21.47
N TYR A 85 -72.47 -61.86 -22.73
CA TYR A 85 -71.29 -61.06 -23.07
C TYR A 85 -71.36 -59.64 -22.48
N SER A 86 -72.52 -59.00 -22.50
CA SER A 86 -72.67 -57.66 -21.91
C SER A 86 -72.43 -57.64 -20.40
N LEU A 87 -72.66 -58.75 -19.69
CA LEU A 87 -72.40 -58.88 -18.26
C LEU A 87 -70.97 -59.31 -17.95
N PHE A 88 -70.40 -60.24 -18.71
CA PHE A 88 -69.05 -60.76 -18.46
C PHE A 88 -67.94 -59.84 -18.98
N PHE A 89 -68.16 -59.12 -20.08
CA PHE A 89 -67.14 -58.26 -20.68
C PHE A 89 -66.64 -57.14 -19.74
N PRO A 90 -67.51 -56.40 -19.01
CA PRO A 90 -67.05 -55.42 -18.01
C PRO A 90 -66.19 -56.03 -16.91
N ILE A 91 -66.52 -57.26 -16.47
CA ILE A 91 -65.77 -57.97 -15.43
C ILE A 91 -64.37 -58.30 -15.93
N ILE A 92 -64.26 -58.87 -17.13
CA ILE A 92 -62.97 -59.18 -17.78
C ILE A 92 -62.14 -57.89 -17.95
N GLN A 93 -62.76 -56.83 -18.45
CA GLN A 93 -62.12 -55.53 -18.63
C GLN A 93 -61.58 -54.97 -17.31
N PHE A 94 -62.33 -55.10 -16.22
CA PHE A 94 -61.88 -54.68 -14.89
C PHE A 94 -60.61 -55.43 -14.45
N TYR A 95 -60.55 -56.75 -14.63
CA TYR A 95 -59.36 -57.53 -14.29
C TYR A 95 -58.15 -57.15 -15.14
N ILE A 96 -58.33 -56.96 -16.45
CA ILE A 96 -57.25 -56.52 -17.36
C ILE A 96 -56.69 -55.17 -16.91
N VAL A 97 -57.56 -54.20 -16.63
CA VAL A 97 -57.15 -52.87 -16.17
C VAL A 97 -56.44 -52.95 -14.81
N LYS A 98 -56.90 -53.82 -13.89
CA LYS A 98 -56.26 -54.02 -12.58
C LYS A 98 -54.84 -54.56 -12.73
N ILE A 99 -54.63 -55.55 -13.60
CA ILE A 99 -53.30 -56.12 -13.88
C ILE A 99 -52.40 -55.06 -14.51
N GLN A 100 -52.89 -54.34 -15.53
CA GLN A 100 -52.13 -53.27 -16.19
C GLN A 100 -51.72 -52.16 -15.21
N LYS A 101 -52.61 -51.75 -14.30
CA LYS A 101 -52.28 -50.77 -13.26
C LYS A 101 -51.20 -51.26 -12.30
N GLY A 102 -51.23 -52.55 -11.93
CA GLY A 102 -50.19 -53.16 -11.08
C GLY A 102 -48.81 -53.13 -11.74
N LEU A 103 -48.73 -53.56 -13.00
CA LEU A 103 -47.48 -53.55 -13.78
C LEU A 103 -46.95 -52.13 -14.01
N ASN A 104 -47.84 -51.19 -14.33
CA ASN A 104 -47.46 -49.78 -14.51
C ASN A 104 -46.95 -49.16 -13.21
N LYS A 105 -47.54 -49.48 -12.06
CA LYS A 105 -47.06 -49.00 -10.76
C LYS A 105 -45.64 -49.50 -10.46
N GLN A 106 -45.36 -50.78 -10.71
CA GLN A 106 -44.00 -51.32 -10.56
C GLN A 106 -43.00 -50.63 -11.50
N ARG A 107 -43.36 -50.46 -12.77
CA ARG A 107 -42.51 -49.79 -13.75
C ARG A 107 -42.21 -48.34 -13.36
N ILE A 108 -43.22 -47.61 -12.88
CA ILE A 108 -43.07 -46.23 -12.43
C ILE A 108 -42.15 -46.16 -11.20
N ASN A 109 -42.34 -47.04 -10.22
CA ASN A 109 -41.48 -47.09 -9.04
C ASN A 109 -40.01 -47.38 -9.42
N TRP A 110 -39.77 -48.37 -10.29
CA TRP A 110 -38.41 -48.70 -10.72
C TRP A 110 -37.75 -47.55 -11.48
N ASN A 111 -38.51 -46.85 -12.33
CA ASN A 111 -38.02 -45.63 -12.99
C ASN A 111 -37.66 -44.53 -11.97
N TYR A 112 -38.47 -44.32 -10.93
CA TYR A 112 -38.16 -43.34 -9.89
C TYR A 112 -36.93 -43.72 -9.08
N GLU A 113 -36.79 -44.98 -8.67
CA GLU A 113 -35.60 -45.48 -7.98
C GLU A 113 -34.34 -45.28 -8.82
N THR A 114 -34.40 -45.63 -10.11
CA THR A 114 -33.30 -45.42 -11.06
C THR A 114 -32.96 -43.94 -11.23
N GLN A 115 -33.96 -43.05 -11.25
CA GLN A 115 -33.72 -41.60 -11.32
C GLN A 115 -33.06 -41.06 -10.05
N ILE A 116 -33.48 -41.54 -8.87
CA ILE A 116 -32.89 -41.17 -7.59
C ILE A 116 -31.44 -41.63 -7.52
N GLU A 117 -31.16 -42.87 -7.91
CA GLU A 117 -29.81 -43.43 -7.96
C GLU A 117 -28.91 -42.62 -8.92
N ASN A 118 -29.40 -42.32 -10.12
CA ASN A 118 -28.68 -41.48 -11.07
C ASN A 118 -28.44 -40.05 -10.56
N ALA A 119 -29.41 -39.45 -9.85
CA ALA A 119 -29.25 -38.14 -9.25
C ALA A 119 -28.20 -38.15 -8.12
N ASN A 120 -28.19 -39.20 -7.30
CA ASN A 120 -27.19 -39.39 -6.24
C ASN A 120 -25.78 -39.57 -6.83
N HIS A 121 -25.64 -40.37 -7.89
CA HIS A 121 -24.38 -40.51 -8.61
C HIS A 121 -23.89 -39.18 -9.18
N ARG A 122 -24.77 -38.40 -9.83
CA ARG A 122 -24.43 -37.06 -10.33
C ARG A 122 -23.98 -36.12 -9.21
N LYS A 123 -24.69 -36.12 -8.08
CA LYS A 123 -24.32 -35.32 -6.90
C LYS A 123 -22.95 -35.72 -6.35
N SER A 124 -22.65 -37.02 -6.28
CA SER A 124 -21.35 -37.51 -5.81
C SER A 124 -20.20 -37.08 -6.73
N ILE A 125 -20.38 -37.18 -8.05
CA ILE A 125 -19.40 -36.73 -9.04
C ILE A 125 -19.21 -35.22 -8.92
N GLN A 126 -20.30 -34.46 -8.79
CA GLN A 126 -20.22 -33.01 -8.62
C GLN A 126 -19.44 -32.61 -7.37
N ASN A 127 -19.67 -33.29 -6.23
CA ASN A 127 -18.93 -33.03 -4.99
C ASN A 127 -17.42 -33.33 -5.14
N ILE A 128 -17.07 -34.38 -5.87
CA ILE A 128 -15.65 -34.70 -6.17
C ILE A 128 -15.06 -33.60 -7.06
N LEU A 129 -15.78 -33.17 -8.10
CA LEU A 129 -15.34 -32.11 -9.01
C LEU A 129 -15.18 -30.76 -8.30
N THR A 130 -16.10 -30.39 -7.40
CA THR A 130 -15.96 -29.17 -6.60
C THR A 130 -14.77 -29.27 -5.67
N GLY A 131 -14.56 -30.41 -5.01
CA GLY A 131 -13.38 -30.63 -4.17
C GLY A 131 -12.05 -30.55 -4.95
N ILE A 132 -12.02 -31.05 -6.19
CA ILE A 132 -10.85 -30.92 -7.08
C ILE A 132 -10.63 -29.46 -7.48
N LYS A 133 -11.68 -28.72 -7.86
CA LYS A 133 -11.57 -27.30 -8.20
C LYS A 133 -11.11 -26.44 -7.03
N GLU A 134 -11.66 -26.67 -5.84
CA GLU A 134 -11.22 -26.01 -4.61
C GLU A 134 -9.74 -26.27 -4.37
N LYS A 135 -9.29 -27.53 -4.54
CA LYS A 135 -7.88 -27.89 -4.41
C LYS A 135 -7.00 -27.17 -5.45
N GLU A 136 -7.41 -27.13 -6.72
CA GLU A 136 -6.68 -26.40 -7.77
C GLU A 136 -6.59 -24.90 -7.48
N ASP A 137 -7.67 -24.29 -6.99
CA ASP A 137 -7.68 -22.88 -6.62
C ASP A 137 -6.81 -22.60 -5.40
N PHE A 138 -6.80 -23.50 -4.40
CA PHE A 138 -5.86 -23.44 -3.28
C PHE A 138 -4.40 -23.59 -3.73
N GLU A 139 -4.11 -24.49 -4.67
CA GLU A 139 -2.76 -24.68 -5.22
C GLU A 139 -2.28 -23.41 -5.95
N LYS A 140 -3.14 -22.75 -6.74
CA LYS A 140 -2.83 -21.47 -7.39
C LYS A 140 -2.57 -20.35 -6.37
N GLN A 141 -3.39 -20.26 -5.32
CA GLN A 141 -3.16 -19.29 -4.23
C GLN A 141 -1.84 -19.56 -3.51
N LEU A 142 -1.52 -20.83 -3.25
CA LEU A 142 -0.26 -21.23 -2.63
C LEU A 142 0.93 -20.85 -3.51
N GLU A 143 0.84 -21.07 -4.83
CA GLU A 143 1.89 -20.70 -5.78
C GLU A 143 2.06 -19.17 -5.85
N PHE A 144 0.96 -18.42 -5.88
CA PHE A 144 0.98 -16.96 -5.84
C PHE A 144 1.66 -16.43 -4.56
N GLU A 145 1.30 -16.94 -3.38
CA GLU A 145 1.91 -16.53 -2.11
C GLU A 145 3.37 -16.96 -1.98
N LYS A 146 3.76 -18.10 -2.55
CA LYS A 146 5.17 -18.49 -2.65
C LYS A 146 5.97 -17.51 -3.50
N ASN A 147 5.46 -17.15 -4.68
CA ASN A 147 6.10 -16.18 -5.57
C ASN A 147 6.20 -14.80 -4.89
N ARG A 148 5.15 -14.38 -4.19
CA ARG A 148 5.16 -13.13 -3.41
C ARG A 148 6.22 -13.17 -2.30
N ASN A 149 6.36 -14.27 -1.58
CA ASN A 149 7.41 -14.43 -0.55
C ASN A 149 8.81 -14.37 -1.15
N VAL A 150 9.05 -15.00 -2.31
CA VAL A 150 10.34 -14.93 -3.02
C VAL A 150 10.64 -13.48 -3.41
N ASN A 151 9.66 -12.75 -3.94
CA ASN A 151 9.83 -11.34 -4.30
C ASN A 151 10.14 -10.48 -3.07
N LEU A 152 9.42 -10.66 -1.96
CA LEU A 152 9.68 -9.95 -0.72
C LEU A 152 11.07 -10.27 -0.15
N GLN A 153 11.53 -11.51 -0.26
CA GLN A 153 12.88 -11.89 0.14
C GLN A 153 13.95 -11.18 -0.71
N ASN A 154 13.72 -11.08 -2.03
CA ASN A 154 14.60 -10.35 -2.93
C ASN A 154 14.62 -8.84 -2.61
N GLU A 155 13.45 -8.23 -2.35
CA GLU A 155 13.37 -6.83 -1.91
C GLU A 155 14.09 -6.59 -0.58
N ILE A 156 13.91 -7.48 0.40
CA ILE A 156 14.64 -7.41 1.68
C ILE A 156 16.14 -7.50 1.45
N GLN A 157 16.60 -8.33 0.52
CA GLN A 157 18.01 -8.46 0.22
C GLN A 157 18.57 -7.17 -0.44
N ILE A 158 17.85 -6.59 -1.39
CA ILE A 158 18.22 -5.32 -2.03
C ILE A 158 18.32 -4.21 -0.97
N LEU A 159 17.32 -4.08 -0.10
CA LEU A 159 17.31 -3.08 0.97
C LEU A 159 18.46 -3.28 1.97
N ARG A 160 18.83 -4.53 2.27
CA ARG A 160 20.00 -4.82 3.11
C ARG A 160 21.30 -4.35 2.45
N ASP A 161 21.46 -4.60 1.15
CA ASP A 161 22.64 -4.18 0.41
C ASP A 161 22.73 -2.65 0.34
N GLU A 162 21.61 -1.95 0.16
CA GLU A 162 21.52 -0.48 0.24
C GLU A 162 21.90 0.05 1.63
N ILE A 163 21.42 -0.56 2.72
CA ILE A 163 21.80 -0.19 4.09
C ILE A 163 23.30 -0.34 4.29
N ILE A 164 23.91 -1.43 3.81
CA ILE A 164 25.36 -1.65 3.90
C ILE A 164 26.13 -0.55 3.15
N GLN A 165 25.67 -0.17 1.95
CA GLN A 165 26.28 0.92 1.19
C GLN A 165 26.16 2.26 1.89
N LEU A 166 24.98 2.59 2.43
CA LEU A 166 24.76 3.83 3.17
C LEU A 166 25.62 3.90 4.43
N GLN A 167 25.76 2.79 5.16
CA GLN A 167 26.64 2.70 6.32
C GLN A 167 28.10 2.95 5.94
N LYS A 168 28.56 2.38 4.82
CA LYS A 168 29.91 2.63 4.32
C LYS A 168 30.11 4.10 3.99
N ASN A 169 29.20 4.70 3.22
CA ASN A 169 29.27 6.13 2.85
C ASN A 169 29.23 7.04 4.08
N TYR A 170 28.42 6.71 5.08
CA TYR A 170 28.36 7.45 6.35
C TYR A 170 29.69 7.38 7.09
N ASN A 171 30.30 6.19 7.19
CA ASN A 171 31.59 6.02 7.83
C ASN A 171 32.69 6.78 7.10
N ASP A 172 32.73 6.71 5.77
CA ASP A 172 33.69 7.43 4.94
C ASP A 172 33.55 8.95 5.17
N SER A 173 32.32 9.49 5.09
CA SER A 173 32.05 10.91 5.35
C SER A 173 32.38 11.33 6.80
N SER A 174 32.14 10.45 7.78
CA SER A 174 32.50 10.68 9.18
C SER A 174 34.02 10.75 9.36
N THR A 175 34.77 9.85 8.71
CA THR A 175 36.24 9.90 8.74
C THR A 175 36.77 11.18 8.10
N GLU A 176 36.20 11.60 6.96
CA GLU A 176 36.56 12.84 6.30
C GLU A 176 36.27 14.07 7.17
N SER A 177 35.08 14.13 7.79
CA SER A 177 34.73 15.19 8.74
C SER A 177 35.69 15.25 9.93
N ASN A 178 36.12 14.10 10.46
CA ASN A 178 37.10 14.04 11.54
C ASN A 178 38.48 14.53 11.08
N ASN A 179 38.91 14.19 9.86
CA ASN A 179 40.14 14.69 9.27
C ASN A 179 40.10 16.22 9.12
N TYR A 180 39.02 16.78 8.57
CA TYR A 180 38.85 18.24 8.47
C TYR A 180 38.83 18.93 9.84
N LYS A 181 38.22 18.29 10.85
CA LYS A 181 38.22 18.83 12.22
C LYS A 181 39.63 18.85 12.81
N GLN A 182 40.43 17.80 12.58
CA GLN A 182 41.82 17.75 13.00
C GLN A 182 42.67 18.80 12.27
N GLU A 183 42.50 18.91 10.95
CA GLU A 183 43.18 19.92 10.13
C GLU A 183 42.84 21.34 10.60
N TYR A 184 41.56 21.63 10.85
CA TYR A 184 41.09 22.89 11.40
C TYR A 184 41.76 23.22 12.75
N TYR A 185 41.84 22.26 13.67
CA TYR A 185 42.51 22.49 14.95
C TYR A 185 44.02 22.72 14.79
N SER A 186 44.67 22.04 13.84
CA SER A 186 46.09 22.27 13.53
C SER A 186 46.34 23.65 12.91
N LEU A 187 45.43 24.12 12.06
CA LEU A 187 45.51 25.47 11.49
C LEU A 187 45.26 26.54 12.57
N LEU A 188 44.29 26.31 13.46
CA LEU A 188 43.98 27.21 14.56
C LEU A 188 45.14 27.31 15.55
N SER A 189 45.83 26.21 15.85
CA SER A 189 47.01 26.24 16.72
C SER A 189 48.17 27.00 16.07
N ASN A 190 48.42 26.77 14.76
CA ASN A 190 49.40 27.53 13.98
C ASN A 190 49.08 29.03 13.98
N PHE A 191 47.82 29.40 13.74
CA PHE A 191 47.39 30.80 13.75
C PHE A 191 47.59 31.46 15.12
N ARG A 192 47.24 30.76 16.22
CA ARG A 192 47.50 31.25 17.58
C ARG A 192 48.99 31.43 17.86
N PHE A 193 49.83 30.52 17.37
CA PHE A 193 51.28 30.64 17.46
C PHE A 193 51.78 31.89 16.73
N TYR A 194 51.32 32.14 15.49
CA TYR A 194 51.67 33.35 14.74
C TYR A 194 51.19 34.63 15.42
N LEU A 195 49.97 34.66 15.96
CA LEU A 195 49.47 35.82 16.71
C LEU A 195 50.33 36.12 17.93
N LYS A 196 50.70 35.08 18.70
CA LYS A 196 51.59 35.25 19.85
C LYS A 196 52.95 35.79 19.42
N HIS A 197 53.55 35.18 18.40
CA HIS A 197 54.85 35.62 17.88
C HIS A 197 54.81 37.06 17.36
N ASN A 198 53.74 37.46 16.67
CA ASN A 198 53.58 38.81 16.17
C ASN A 198 53.38 39.82 17.32
N ASN A 199 52.65 39.44 18.38
CA ASN A 199 52.54 40.26 19.58
C ASN A 199 53.90 40.43 20.28
N ASP A 200 54.69 39.36 20.36
CA ASP A 200 56.06 39.39 20.93
C ASP A 200 57.02 40.25 20.07
N ILE A 201 56.86 40.25 18.75
CA ILE A 201 57.61 41.15 17.84
C ILE A 201 57.16 42.59 18.06
N ASN A 202 55.86 42.85 18.10
CA ASN A 202 55.32 44.19 18.28
C ASN A 202 55.70 44.80 19.63
N SER A 203 55.75 44.01 20.71
CA SER A 203 56.25 44.49 22.00
C SER A 203 57.73 44.86 21.91
N LYS A 204 58.57 44.01 21.30
CA LYS A 204 59.99 44.32 21.08
C LYS A 204 60.21 45.57 20.22
N ILE A 205 59.47 45.72 19.13
CA ILE A 205 59.57 46.92 18.27
C ILE A 205 59.19 48.18 19.06
N LYS A 206 58.11 48.11 19.86
CA LYS A 206 57.72 49.23 20.74
C LYS A 206 58.84 49.57 21.73
N GLU A 207 59.43 48.57 22.38
CA GLU A 207 60.56 48.76 23.31
C GLU A 207 61.75 49.43 22.59
N THR A 208 62.15 48.92 21.42
CA THR A 208 63.31 49.43 20.66
C THR A 208 63.08 50.86 20.15
N PHE A 209 61.88 51.15 19.63
CA PHE A 209 61.54 52.49 19.14
C PHE A 209 61.50 53.52 20.27
N VAL A 210 60.97 53.13 21.43
CA VAL A 210 60.95 53.96 22.63
C VAL A 210 62.39 54.25 23.09
N GLU A 211 63.25 53.23 23.16
CA GLU A 211 64.68 53.40 23.49
C GLU A 211 65.40 54.37 22.54
N GLU A 212 65.23 54.23 21.22
CA GLU A 212 65.87 55.11 20.23
C GLU A 212 65.44 56.58 20.37
N GLN A 213 64.14 56.83 20.54
CA GLN A 213 63.64 58.21 20.71
C GLN A 213 64.17 58.82 22.01
N TYR A 214 64.20 58.07 23.11
CA TYR A 214 64.78 58.54 24.37
C TYR A 214 66.26 58.88 24.23
N PHE A 215 67.06 58.01 23.62
CA PHE A 215 68.48 58.29 23.38
C PHE A 215 68.69 59.56 22.56
N LYS A 216 67.84 59.80 21.55
CA LYS A 216 67.90 61.01 20.74
C LYS A 216 67.57 62.27 21.55
N TYR A 217 66.49 62.26 22.34
CA TYR A 217 66.13 63.39 23.21
C TYR A 217 67.20 63.65 24.28
N PHE A 218 67.76 62.60 24.87
CA PHE A 218 68.81 62.71 25.86
C PHE A 218 70.09 63.32 25.29
N ASN A 219 70.50 62.92 24.09
CA ASN A 219 71.67 63.51 23.43
C ASN A 219 71.46 65.00 23.13
N ILE A 220 70.25 65.41 22.70
CA ILE A 220 69.91 66.82 22.49
C ILE A 220 70.01 67.60 23.82
N LEU A 221 69.54 67.04 24.93
CA LEU A 221 69.64 67.68 26.24
C LEU A 221 71.09 67.84 26.69
N ILE A 222 71.94 66.84 26.47
CA ILE A 222 73.39 66.92 26.73
C ILE A 222 74.03 68.02 25.88
N GLU A 223 73.71 68.09 24.58
CA GLU A 223 74.23 69.12 23.69
C GLU A 223 73.84 70.54 24.16
N ILE A 224 72.58 70.73 24.56
CA ILE A 224 72.11 71.99 25.13
C ILE A 224 72.87 72.31 26.42
N PHE A 225 73.05 71.33 27.30
CA PHE A 225 73.75 71.52 28.57
C PHE A 225 75.21 71.93 28.36
N ASN A 226 75.93 71.19 27.50
CA ASN A 226 77.31 71.51 27.15
C ASN A 226 77.43 72.90 26.51
N TYR A 227 76.47 73.28 25.66
CA TYR A 227 76.45 74.61 25.06
C TYR A 227 76.28 75.71 26.11
N VAL A 228 75.35 75.52 27.07
CA VAL A 228 75.12 76.47 28.17
C VAL A 228 76.35 76.59 29.06
N GLU A 229 76.99 75.48 29.42
CA GLU A 229 78.20 75.43 30.25
C GLU A 229 79.39 76.11 29.56
N ILE A 230 79.57 75.92 28.25
CA ILE A 230 80.65 76.57 27.48
C ILE A 230 80.39 78.07 27.30
N SER A 231 79.13 78.48 27.13
CA SER A 231 78.78 79.88 26.86
C SER A 231 78.86 80.79 28.09
N ASN A 232 78.82 80.22 29.29
CA ASN A 232 78.76 80.95 30.54
C ASN A 232 79.84 80.47 31.51
N ASN A 233 80.95 81.21 31.59
CA ASN A 233 81.89 81.15 32.72
C ASN A 233 81.25 81.78 33.99
N ILE A 234 79.99 81.46 34.23
CA ILE A 234 79.11 82.01 35.26
C ILE A 234 78.93 80.89 36.27
N ASP A 235 79.23 81.20 37.53
CA ASP A 235 78.87 80.41 38.69
C ASP A 235 77.37 80.12 38.61
N VAL A 236 77.02 78.91 38.17
CA VAL A 236 75.64 78.48 37.95
C VAL A 236 75.00 78.31 39.32
N SER A 237 74.54 79.44 39.88
CA SER A 237 73.79 79.50 41.12
C SER A 237 72.68 78.45 41.13
N GLU A 238 72.42 77.88 42.31
CA GLU A 238 71.45 76.81 42.62
C GLU A 238 70.11 76.93 41.88
N ASN A 239 69.69 78.15 41.55
CA ASN A 239 68.42 78.47 40.92
C ASN A 239 68.26 77.98 39.46
N PHE A 240 69.35 77.86 38.69
CA PHE A 240 69.26 77.30 37.32
C PHE A 240 69.14 75.78 37.34
N ASN A 241 69.89 75.13 38.23
CA ASN A 241 69.78 73.69 38.47
C ASN A 241 68.37 73.36 38.98
N GLU A 242 67.81 74.14 39.90
CA GLU A 242 66.46 73.92 40.44
C GLU A 242 65.35 74.09 39.37
N LYS A 243 65.48 75.07 38.46
CA LYS A 243 64.53 75.26 37.36
C LYS A 243 64.65 74.18 36.28
N LEU A 244 65.87 73.78 35.93
CA LEU A 244 66.09 72.67 35.00
C LEU A 244 65.58 71.35 35.61
N TYR A 245 65.77 71.17 36.92
CA TYR A 245 65.24 70.06 37.70
C TYR A 245 63.72 70.02 37.66
N LYS A 246 63.05 71.17 37.90
CA LYS A 246 61.60 71.31 37.74
C LYS A 246 61.16 71.06 36.29
N TYR A 247 61.90 71.49 35.29
CA TYR A 247 61.54 71.23 33.88
C TYR A 247 61.69 69.75 33.50
N LEU A 248 62.73 69.06 33.97
CA LEU A 248 62.92 67.62 33.74
C LEU A 248 61.92 66.76 34.52
N LEU A 249 61.54 67.16 35.74
CA LEU A 249 60.54 66.47 36.56
C LEU A 249 59.10 66.70 36.07
N TYR A 250 58.75 67.94 35.72
CA TYR A 250 57.39 68.27 35.29
C TYR A 250 57.16 68.01 33.80
N GLY A 251 58.16 68.26 32.94
CA GLY A 251 58.07 67.99 31.51
C GLY A 251 58.03 66.50 31.18
N ASN A 252 58.69 65.65 31.98
CA ASN A 252 58.65 64.20 31.79
C ASN A 252 57.57 63.49 32.60
N LYS A 253 56.81 64.18 33.45
CA LYS A 253 55.82 63.52 34.33
C LYS A 253 54.77 62.77 33.53
N GLU A 254 54.22 63.36 32.48
CA GLU A 254 53.22 62.68 31.61
C GLU A 254 53.84 61.57 30.73
N PHE A 255 55.14 61.65 30.42
CA PHE A 255 55.82 60.69 29.55
C PHE A 255 56.39 59.48 30.32
N ILE A 256 56.80 59.66 31.58
CA ILE A 256 57.26 58.62 32.53
C ILE A 256 56.07 57.77 33.01
N PHE A 257 54.89 58.37 33.17
CA PHE A 257 53.69 57.65 33.59
C PHE A 257 53.04 56.78 32.50
N SER A 258 53.51 56.84 31.25
CA SER A 258 52.88 56.14 30.13
C SER A 258 53.66 54.93 29.58
N ASN A 259 54.88 54.63 30.06
CA ASN A 259 55.66 53.47 29.57
C ASN A 259 56.46 52.72 30.66
N ASN A 260 56.45 51.38 30.54
CA ASN A 260 57.19 50.30 31.23
C ASN A 260 58.05 50.66 32.48
N ASN A 261 57.70 50.04 33.62
CA ASN A 261 58.36 50.18 34.94
C ASN A 261 59.90 50.08 34.92
N LEU A 262 60.47 49.18 34.11
CA LEU A 262 61.92 49.00 33.98
C LEU A 262 62.66 50.24 33.47
N ILE A 263 61.99 51.08 32.66
CA ILE A 263 62.55 52.33 32.13
C ILE A 263 62.58 53.38 33.25
N ASN A 264 61.53 53.41 34.07
CA ASN A 264 61.43 54.33 35.20
C ASN A 264 62.52 54.04 36.24
N GLU A 265 62.77 52.78 36.57
CA GLU A 265 63.85 52.40 37.50
C GLU A 265 65.24 52.85 37.03
N ARG A 266 65.56 52.67 35.74
CA ARG A 266 66.87 53.07 35.18
C ARG A 266 67.04 54.58 35.11
N ILE A 267 65.98 55.31 34.75
CA ILE A 267 65.97 56.78 34.75
C ILE A 267 66.16 57.29 36.18
N ILE A 268 65.43 56.73 37.14
CA ILE A 268 65.55 57.09 38.56
C ILE A 268 66.97 56.81 39.08
N ALA A 269 67.55 55.65 38.75
CA ALA A 269 68.91 55.29 39.16
C ALA A 269 69.96 56.24 38.56
N HIS A 270 69.81 56.63 37.29
CA HIS A 270 70.77 57.50 36.63
C HIS A 270 70.65 58.96 37.11
N ILE A 271 69.42 59.47 37.29
CA ILE A 271 69.17 60.77 37.92
C ILE A 271 69.74 60.79 39.34
N SER A 272 69.54 59.72 40.12
CA SER A 272 70.08 59.60 41.47
C SER A 272 71.61 59.62 41.49
N ASN A 273 72.27 58.96 40.52
CA ASN A 273 73.73 59.01 40.38
C ASN A 273 74.25 60.41 40.03
N ILE A 274 73.54 61.15 39.16
CA ILE A 274 73.88 62.54 38.84
C ILE A 274 73.73 63.41 40.09
N LEU A 275 72.61 63.27 40.82
CA LEU A 275 72.37 64.01 42.07
C LEU A 275 73.42 63.74 43.14
N MET A 276 73.85 62.48 43.29
CA MET A 276 74.97 62.12 44.17
C MET A 276 76.28 62.75 43.69
N LYS A 277 76.58 62.72 42.38
CA LYS A 277 77.82 63.26 41.83
C LYS A 277 77.95 64.77 42.02
N TYR A 278 76.83 65.51 42.01
CA TYR A 278 76.80 66.97 42.20
C TYR A 278 76.56 67.42 43.65
N ASN A 279 76.68 66.53 44.65
CA ASN A 279 76.65 66.85 46.09
C ASN A 279 75.40 67.60 46.60
N LEU A 280 74.28 67.57 45.87
CA LEU A 280 73.04 68.22 46.28
C LEU A 280 72.33 67.53 47.46
N ILE A 281 72.83 66.37 47.90
CA ILE A 281 72.20 65.55 48.96
C ILE A 281 72.70 65.90 50.37
N ASN A 282 73.79 66.68 50.53
CA ASN A 282 74.45 66.84 51.83
C ASN A 282 74.36 68.24 52.49
N ASN A 283 73.59 69.20 51.95
CA ASN A 283 73.43 70.51 52.60
C ASN A 283 72.09 70.61 53.35
N ASN A 284 72.20 70.81 54.66
CA ASN A 284 71.18 70.46 55.67
C ASN A 284 70.30 71.64 56.13
N ASP A 285 70.29 72.77 55.41
CA ASP A 285 69.55 73.95 55.84
C ASP A 285 68.41 74.31 54.86
N ASN A 286 67.18 74.25 55.38
CA ASN A 286 65.89 74.64 54.77
C ASN A 286 65.38 73.90 53.52
N SER A 287 66.11 72.92 52.98
CA SER A 287 65.65 72.04 51.87
C SER A 287 64.81 70.83 52.32
N THR A 288 64.42 70.73 53.59
CA THR A 288 63.71 69.57 54.15
C THR A 288 62.33 69.34 53.54
N ASN A 289 61.65 70.39 53.07
CA ASN A 289 60.37 70.22 52.36
C ASN A 289 60.57 69.71 50.93
N GLU A 290 61.58 70.18 50.20
CA GLU A 290 61.81 69.73 48.82
C GLU A 290 62.47 68.35 48.75
N TYR A 291 63.37 68.03 49.68
CA TYR A 291 63.92 66.68 49.84
C TYR A 291 62.83 65.68 50.26
N ASN A 292 61.97 66.03 51.22
CA ASN A 292 60.84 65.16 51.58
C ASN A 292 59.84 65.02 50.43
N ASN A 293 59.57 66.08 49.66
CA ASN A 293 58.73 65.99 48.47
C ASN A 293 59.38 65.12 47.39
N LEU A 294 60.70 65.13 47.25
CA LEU A 294 61.42 64.23 46.35
C LEU A 294 61.37 62.77 46.84
N LEU A 295 61.54 62.54 48.13
CA LEU A 295 61.50 61.20 48.72
C LEU A 295 60.08 60.63 48.74
N ILE A 296 59.07 61.48 48.91
CA ILE A 296 57.65 61.16 48.74
C ILE A 296 57.37 60.86 47.26
N PHE A 297 57.85 61.68 46.33
CA PHE A 297 57.68 61.46 44.89
C PHE A 297 58.36 60.17 44.41
N LEU A 298 59.56 59.87 44.90
CA LEU A 298 60.29 58.63 44.60
C LEU A 298 59.61 57.41 45.25
N LYS A 299 59.03 57.54 46.45
CA LYS A 299 58.20 56.49 47.08
C LYS A 299 56.86 56.29 46.37
N GLU A 300 56.24 57.35 45.88
CA GLU A 300 55.02 57.30 45.06
C GLU A 300 55.29 56.62 43.72
N LEU A 301 56.44 56.89 43.09
CA LEU A 301 56.88 56.18 41.88
C LEU A 301 57.13 54.68 42.14
N ASN A 302 57.68 54.29 43.29
CA ASN A 302 57.92 52.89 43.66
C ASN A 302 56.63 52.14 44.07
N ASN A 303 55.59 52.86 44.52
CA ASN A 303 54.31 52.29 44.93
C ASN A 303 53.31 52.09 43.77
N ILE A 304 53.67 52.47 42.54
CA ILE A 304 52.88 52.21 41.32
C ILE A 304 53.17 50.80 40.75
N GLU A 305 53.98 50.01 41.46
CA GLU A 305 54.28 48.60 41.15
C GLU A 305 53.35 47.56 41.81
N GLN A 306 52.16 47.95 42.30
CA GLN A 306 51.08 47.05 42.70
C GLN A 306 49.82 47.36 41.92
#